data_AF-A0A3N9MT81-F1
#
_entry.id   AF-A0A3N9MT81-F1
#
_cell.length_a   1.000
_cell.length_b   1.000
_cell.length_c   1.000
_cell.angle_alpha   90.00
_cell.angle_beta   90.00
_cell.angle_gamma   90.00
#
_symmetry.space_group_name_H-M   'P 1'
#
loop_
_entity.id
_entity.type
_entity.pdbx_description
1 polymer ?
#
loop_
_entity_poly.entity_id
_entity_poly.type
_entity_poly.pdbx_seq_one_letter_code
_entity_poly.pdbx_strand_id
1 'polypeptide(L)'
;LSGRVPNVPKSERRVSLSHEMDWVRACKENAANRQQTNSPFSEAGPFNEMVVMGVLAVRLQGLNKELEWDGEKMEFTNINADETVRTVIEDGFEIHDGHPTFNKTWTDPVNARAFARELIKHSYRDGWSLPSMP
;
A
#
# COMPACT_ATOMS: atom_id res chain seq x y z
N LEU A 1 20.93 10.80 -15.79
CA LEU A 1 21.91 10.28 -14.79
C LEU A 1 23.19 11.10 -14.86
N SER A 2 23.90 11.29 -13.74
CA SER A 2 25.11 12.13 -13.58
C SER A 2 26.33 11.74 -14.44
N GLY A 3 26.31 10.64 -15.21
CA GLY A 3 27.45 10.19 -16.02
C GLY A 3 28.66 9.64 -15.25
N ARG A 4 28.62 9.69 -13.90
CA ARG A 4 29.64 9.12 -13.02
C ARG A 4 29.39 7.63 -12.82
N VAL A 5 30.46 6.84 -12.80
CA VAL A 5 30.42 5.43 -12.38
C VAL A 5 30.59 5.40 -10.85
N PRO A 6 29.56 5.03 -10.06
CA PRO A 6 29.69 4.97 -8.61
C PRO A 6 30.67 3.87 -8.21
N ASN A 7 31.70 4.21 -7.42
CA ASN A 7 32.57 3.23 -6.77
C ASN A 7 32.06 2.98 -5.34
N VAL A 8 31.21 1.96 -5.18
CA VAL A 8 30.60 1.60 -3.89
C VAL A 8 30.96 0.15 -3.51
N PRO A 9 31.17 -0.15 -2.22
CA PRO A 9 31.35 -1.54 -1.77
C PRO A 9 30.19 -2.43 -2.23
N LYS A 10 30.50 -3.65 -2.64
CA LYS A 10 29.50 -4.65 -3.02
C LYS A 10 29.03 -5.40 -1.78
N SER A 11 28.10 -4.82 -1.02
CA SER A 11 27.50 -5.46 0.16
C SER A 11 26.49 -6.56 -0.22
N GLU A 12 25.68 -6.31 -1.24
CA GLU A 12 24.62 -7.24 -1.67
C GLU A 12 25.01 -8.15 -2.83
N ARG A 13 24.35 -9.31 -2.92
CA ARG A 13 24.43 -10.20 -4.08
C ARG A 13 24.07 -9.44 -5.36
N ARG A 14 24.83 -9.65 -6.43
CA ARG A 14 24.51 -9.11 -7.76
C ARG A 14 23.78 -10.18 -8.56
N VAL A 15 22.53 -9.89 -8.92
CA VAL A 15 21.76 -10.72 -9.84
C VAL A 15 22.36 -10.56 -11.24
N SER A 16 22.81 -11.66 -11.84
CA SER A 16 23.38 -11.66 -13.20
C SER A 16 22.32 -11.69 -14.31
N LEU A 17 21.07 -11.99 -13.95
CA LEU A 17 19.88 -11.93 -14.80
C LEU A 17 19.09 -10.61 -14.51
N SER A 18 17.80 -10.55 -14.87
CA SER A 18 16.89 -9.48 -14.43
C SER A 18 16.31 -9.77 -13.04
N HIS A 19 15.68 -8.75 -12.42
CA HIS A 19 15.01 -8.85 -11.12
C HIS A 19 13.97 -9.98 -11.09
N GLU A 20 13.12 -10.05 -12.10
CA GLU A 20 12.05 -11.03 -12.25
C GLU A 20 12.63 -12.43 -12.55
N MET A 21 13.73 -12.48 -13.31
CA MET A 21 14.39 -13.74 -13.64
C MET A 21 15.10 -14.38 -12.44
N ASP A 22 15.46 -13.61 -11.41
CA ASP A 22 15.95 -14.16 -10.14
C ASP A 22 14.87 -14.97 -9.42
N TRP A 23 13.62 -14.52 -9.49
CA TRP A 23 12.46 -15.26 -8.99
C TRP A 23 12.20 -16.52 -9.80
N VAL A 24 12.18 -16.42 -11.14
CA VAL A 24 12.00 -17.59 -12.02
C VAL A 24 13.07 -18.64 -11.77
N ARG A 25 14.33 -18.23 -11.58
CA ARG A 25 15.43 -19.11 -11.16
C ARG A 25 15.10 -19.81 -9.84
N ALA A 26 14.78 -19.06 -8.78
CA ALA A 26 14.49 -19.62 -7.46
C ALA A 26 13.32 -20.62 -7.47
N CYS A 27 12.32 -20.42 -8.33
CA CYS A 27 11.20 -21.34 -8.50
C CYS A 27 11.58 -22.66 -9.20
N LYS A 28 12.62 -22.65 -10.03
CA LYS A 28 13.10 -23.85 -10.76
C LYS A 28 14.10 -24.67 -9.95
N GLU A 29 14.72 -24.08 -8.94
CA GLU A 29 15.64 -24.76 -8.02
C GLU A 29 14.88 -25.66 -7.04
N ASN A 30 15.55 -26.69 -6.55
CA ASN A 30 14.98 -27.54 -5.50
C ASN A 30 14.90 -26.74 -4.19
N ALA A 31 13.76 -26.85 -3.50
CA ALA A 31 13.48 -26.07 -2.31
C ALA A 31 14.51 -26.27 -1.17
N ALA A 32 15.18 -27.43 -1.12
CA ALA A 32 16.17 -27.75 -0.09
C ALA A 32 17.49 -26.97 -0.25
N ASN A 33 17.79 -26.48 -1.45
CA ASN A 33 19.09 -25.88 -1.80
C ASN A 33 18.96 -24.65 -2.70
N ARG A 34 17.75 -24.10 -2.86
CA ARG A 34 17.53 -22.88 -3.62
C ARG A 34 18.21 -21.68 -2.98
N GLN A 35 18.81 -20.83 -3.81
CA GLN A 35 19.34 -19.55 -3.35
C GLN A 35 18.20 -18.54 -3.20
N GLN A 36 18.14 -17.87 -2.05
CA GLN A 36 17.17 -16.80 -1.77
C GLN A 36 17.26 -15.68 -2.81
N THR A 37 16.11 -15.17 -3.22
CA THR A 37 16.02 -14.04 -4.15
C THR A 37 16.54 -12.76 -3.49
N ASN A 38 16.90 -11.75 -4.29
CA ASN A 38 17.36 -10.46 -3.77
C ASN A 38 16.22 -9.58 -3.22
N SER A 39 14.97 -10.00 -3.41
CA SER A 39 13.75 -9.35 -2.92
C SER A 39 12.80 -10.38 -2.31
N PRO A 40 13.21 -11.14 -1.29
CA PRO A 40 12.40 -12.21 -0.73
C PRO A 40 11.14 -11.65 -0.05
N PHE A 41 10.06 -12.44 0.05
CA PHE A 41 8.83 -12.01 0.73
C PHE A 41 9.05 -11.65 2.21
N SER A 42 10.06 -12.22 2.86
CA SER A 42 10.45 -11.85 4.23
C SER A 42 10.86 -10.38 4.37
N GLU A 43 11.32 -9.76 3.29
CA GLU A 43 11.73 -8.35 3.26
C GLU A 43 10.68 -7.51 2.51
N ALA A 44 10.27 -7.95 1.32
CA ALA A 44 9.30 -7.23 0.50
C ALA A 44 7.89 -7.19 1.12
N GLY A 45 7.54 -8.19 1.93
CA GLY A 45 6.26 -8.24 2.64
C GLY A 45 6.09 -7.07 3.61
N PRO A 46 6.98 -6.91 4.60
CA PRO A 46 6.99 -5.72 5.47
C PRO A 46 7.12 -4.40 4.69
N PHE A 47 7.96 -4.34 3.65
CA PHE A 47 8.13 -3.12 2.85
C PHE A 47 6.85 -2.68 2.12
N ASN A 48 5.96 -3.64 1.80
CA ASN A 48 4.68 -3.34 1.15
C ASN A 48 3.77 -2.50 2.06
N GLU A 49 3.95 -2.55 3.38
CA GLU A 49 3.19 -1.73 4.34
C GLU A 49 3.31 -0.24 4.02
N MET A 50 4.54 0.24 3.74
CA MET A 50 4.79 1.64 3.38
C MET A 50 4.02 2.07 2.12
N VAL A 51 3.88 1.18 1.15
CA VAL A 51 3.12 1.44 -0.08
C VAL A 51 1.63 1.49 0.22
N VAL A 52 1.13 0.54 1.01
CA VAL A 52 -0.29 0.49 1.43
C VAL A 52 -0.66 1.72 2.26
N MET A 53 0.24 2.24 3.09
CA MET A 53 0.01 3.48 3.84
C MET A 53 -0.28 4.69 2.92
N GLY A 54 0.41 4.78 1.77
CA GLY A 54 0.12 5.81 0.77
C GLY A 54 -1.31 5.69 0.19
N VAL A 55 -1.77 4.46 -0.04
CA VAL A 55 -3.14 4.20 -0.52
C VAL A 55 -4.18 4.54 0.56
N LEU A 56 -3.90 4.21 1.83
CA LEU A 56 -4.77 4.57 2.96
C LEU A 56 -4.92 6.08 3.10
N ALA A 57 -3.83 6.84 2.99
CA ALA A 57 -3.86 8.30 3.05
C ALA A 57 -4.80 8.90 2.00
N VAL A 58 -4.79 8.38 0.76
CA VAL A 58 -5.72 8.82 -0.30
C VAL A 58 -7.16 8.44 0.01
N ARG A 59 -7.41 7.24 0.53
CA ARG A 59 -8.77 6.77 0.88
C ARG A 59 -9.35 7.52 2.07
N LEU A 60 -8.50 8.03 2.96
CA LEU A 60 -8.88 8.78 4.17
C LEU A 60 -8.71 10.29 4.01
N GLN A 61 -8.39 10.78 2.80
CA GLN A 61 -8.10 12.20 2.54
C GLN A 61 -9.24 13.14 2.95
N GLY A 62 -10.48 12.65 2.96
CA GLY A 62 -11.66 13.40 3.42
C GLY A 62 -11.61 13.82 4.89
N LEU A 63 -10.70 13.25 5.69
CA LEU A 63 -10.43 13.69 7.06
C LEU A 63 -9.67 15.03 7.12
N ASN A 64 -9.05 15.46 6.02
CA ASN A 64 -8.34 16.74 5.90
C ASN A 64 -7.32 17.01 7.02
N LYS A 65 -6.58 15.97 7.42
CA LYS A 65 -5.54 16.05 8.45
C LYS A 65 -4.39 15.11 8.13
N GLU A 66 -3.25 15.35 8.78
CA GLU A 66 -2.15 14.41 8.83
C GLU A 66 -2.57 13.16 9.61
N LEU A 67 -2.19 11.98 9.12
CA LEU A 67 -2.52 10.70 9.76
C LEU A 67 -1.29 10.16 10.48
N GLU A 68 -1.44 9.91 11.77
CA GLU A 68 -0.37 9.36 12.62
C GLU A 68 -0.48 7.83 12.63
N TRP A 69 0.59 7.14 12.18
CA TRP A 69 0.64 5.68 12.04
C TRP A 69 1.44 5.02 13.16
N ASP A 70 0.85 4.01 13.81
CA ASP A 70 1.53 3.07 14.70
C ASP A 70 1.68 1.72 13.98
N GLY A 71 2.88 1.45 13.45
CA GLY A 71 3.16 0.24 12.68
C GLY A 71 3.18 -1.05 13.53
N GLU A 72 3.51 -0.96 14.82
CA GLU A 72 3.47 -2.14 15.70
C GLU A 72 2.02 -2.58 15.96
N LYS A 73 1.13 -1.61 16.16
CA LYS A 73 -0.31 -1.88 16.36
C LYS A 73 -1.10 -1.99 15.06
N MET A 74 -0.51 -1.60 13.94
CA MET A 74 -1.17 -1.50 12.63
C MET A 74 -2.43 -0.63 12.70
N GLU A 75 -2.33 0.58 13.26
CA GLU A 75 -3.47 1.50 13.34
C GLU A 75 -3.10 2.98 13.22
N PHE A 76 -4.07 3.80 12.81
CA PHE A 76 -3.95 5.26 12.93
C PHE A 76 -4.36 5.70 14.34
N THR A 77 -3.46 6.39 15.04
CA THR A 77 -3.65 6.80 16.44
C THR A 77 -4.54 8.02 16.60
N ASN A 78 -4.69 8.81 15.53
CA ASN A 78 -5.34 10.11 15.57
C ASN A 78 -6.69 10.16 14.82
N ILE A 79 -7.35 9.02 14.58
CA ILE A 79 -8.74 8.97 14.04
C ILE A 79 -9.74 8.77 15.19
N ASN A 80 -10.62 9.76 15.40
CA ASN A 80 -11.61 9.73 16.47
C ASN A 80 -12.78 8.78 16.15
N ALA A 81 -13.52 8.38 17.19
CA ALA A 81 -14.59 7.39 17.06
C ALA A 81 -15.80 7.88 16.24
N ASP A 82 -16.02 9.19 16.17
CA ASP A 82 -17.14 9.87 15.51
C ASP A 82 -16.79 10.42 14.12
N GLU A 83 -15.51 10.36 13.72
CA GLU A 83 -15.08 10.83 12.40
C GLU A 83 -15.63 9.95 11.28
N THR A 84 -16.03 10.60 10.20
CA THR A 84 -16.58 9.94 9.02
C THR A 84 -15.89 10.40 7.74
N VAL A 85 -15.87 9.53 6.75
CA VAL A 85 -15.40 9.83 5.39
C VAL A 85 -16.49 9.51 4.38
N ARG A 86 -16.43 10.16 3.21
CA ARG A 86 -17.30 9.91 2.06
C ARG A 86 -16.43 9.82 0.82
N THR A 87 -16.88 9.04 -0.16
CA THR A 87 -16.21 8.92 -1.46
C THR A 87 -17.11 9.51 -2.54
N VAL A 88 -16.51 10.11 -3.58
CA VAL A 88 -17.25 10.58 -4.75
C VAL A 88 -17.72 9.36 -5.54
N ILE A 89 -19.02 9.27 -5.79
CA ILE A 89 -19.63 8.27 -6.68
C ILE A 89 -19.52 8.74 -8.13
N GLU A 90 -19.88 10.01 -8.34
CA GLU A 90 -19.90 10.64 -9.66
C GLU A 90 -19.45 12.09 -9.52
N ASP A 91 -18.58 12.52 -10.44
CA ASP A 91 -18.21 13.93 -10.57
C ASP A 91 -19.06 14.53 -11.69
N GLY A 92 -20.14 15.21 -11.31
CA GLY A 92 -21.04 15.91 -12.24
C GLY A 92 -20.37 17.16 -12.79
N PHE A 93 -19.32 16.96 -13.58
CA PHE A 93 -18.57 18.01 -14.23
C PHE A 93 -19.40 18.61 -15.36
N GLU A 94 -19.67 19.90 -15.27
CA GLU A 94 -20.39 20.68 -16.28
C GLU A 94 -19.65 21.98 -16.57
N ILE A 95 -19.85 22.54 -17.76
CA ILE A 95 -19.30 23.84 -18.13
C ILE A 95 -20.48 24.75 -18.48
N HIS A 96 -20.64 25.83 -17.72
CA HIS A 96 -21.65 26.87 -17.95
C HIS A 96 -20.92 28.16 -18.36
N ASP A 97 -21.16 28.66 -19.58
CA ASP A 97 -20.51 29.85 -20.15
C ASP A 97 -18.96 29.85 -20.04
N GLY A 98 -18.35 28.68 -20.21
CA GLY A 98 -16.89 28.49 -20.12
C GLY A 98 -16.36 28.34 -18.68
N HIS A 99 -17.23 28.41 -17.66
CA HIS A 99 -16.87 28.16 -16.27
C HIS A 99 -17.15 26.71 -15.86
N PRO A 100 -16.12 25.95 -15.39
CA PRO A 100 -16.32 24.59 -14.90
C PRO A 100 -17.04 24.59 -13.54
N THR A 101 -18.03 23.72 -13.40
CA THR A 101 -18.75 23.42 -12.15
C THR A 101 -18.68 21.93 -11.86
N PHE A 102 -18.61 21.57 -10.58
CA PHE A 102 -18.48 20.18 -10.13
C PHE A 102 -19.63 19.87 -9.18
N ASN A 103 -20.65 19.18 -9.67
CA ASN A 103 -21.76 18.70 -8.85
C ASN A 103 -21.51 17.23 -8.45
N LYS A 104 -20.78 17.03 -7.36
CA LYS A 104 -20.38 15.69 -6.93
C LYS A 104 -21.50 14.96 -6.20
N THR A 105 -21.79 13.75 -6.65
CA THR A 105 -22.61 12.78 -5.89
C THR A 105 -21.69 12.02 -4.95
N TRP A 106 -22.07 11.92 -3.67
CA TRP A 106 -21.25 11.31 -2.62
C TRP A 106 -21.91 10.04 -2.07
N THR A 107 -21.10 9.12 -1.56
CA THR A 107 -21.58 8.01 -0.73
C THR A 107 -22.16 8.53 0.58
N ASP A 108 -22.96 7.69 1.22
CA ASP A 108 -23.28 7.87 2.64
C ASP A 108 -21.98 7.93 3.47
N PRO A 109 -21.95 8.71 4.57
CA PRO A 109 -20.81 8.76 5.47
C PRO A 109 -20.55 7.39 6.08
N VAL A 110 -19.29 6.96 6.07
CA VAL A 110 -18.84 5.76 6.76
C VAL A 110 -17.90 6.13 7.90
N ASN A 111 -17.91 5.35 8.98
CA ASN A 111 -17.00 5.55 10.11
C ASN A 111 -15.55 5.40 9.66
N ALA A 112 -14.74 6.45 9.82
CA ALA A 112 -13.39 6.49 9.29
C ALA A 112 -12.46 5.47 9.96
N ARG A 113 -12.63 5.27 11.28
CA ARG A 113 -11.81 4.33 12.05
C ARG A 113 -12.11 2.88 11.69
N ALA A 114 -13.39 2.53 11.52
CA ALA A 114 -13.80 1.20 11.06
C ALA A 114 -13.34 0.95 9.62
N PHE A 115 -13.50 1.94 8.74
CA PHE A 115 -13.06 1.87 7.36
C PHE A 115 -11.54 1.66 7.26
N ALA A 116 -10.74 2.43 8.01
CA ALA A 116 -9.29 2.25 8.06
C ALA A 116 -8.90 0.84 8.55
N ARG A 117 -9.51 0.36 9.64
CA ARG A 117 -9.25 -1.00 10.16
C ARG A 117 -9.53 -2.09 9.13
N GLU A 118 -10.62 -1.97 8.38
CA GLU A 118 -10.96 -2.93 7.34
C GLU A 118 -9.96 -2.92 6.17
N LEU A 119 -9.42 -1.74 5.83
CA LEU A 119 -8.40 -1.63 4.78
C LEU A 119 -7.02 -2.14 5.22
N ILE A 120 -6.67 -1.98 6.50
CA ILE A 120 -5.40 -2.44 7.08
C ILE A 120 -5.43 -3.95 7.31
N LYS A 121 -6.52 -4.44 7.91
CA LYS A 121 -6.69 -5.84 8.31
C LYS A 121 -8.05 -6.32 7.85
N HIS A 122 -8.11 -6.67 6.56
CA HIS A 122 -9.32 -7.14 5.92
C HIS A 122 -9.86 -8.42 6.57
N SER A 123 -11.17 -8.45 6.78
CA SER A 123 -11.87 -9.64 7.22
C SER A 123 -12.10 -10.56 6.03
N TYR A 124 -11.23 -11.55 5.84
CA TYR A 124 -11.36 -12.51 4.76
C TYR A 124 -12.56 -13.44 4.95
N ARG A 125 -13.04 -14.00 3.83
CA ARG A 125 -14.07 -15.04 3.81
C ARG A 125 -13.66 -16.24 4.66
N ASP A 126 -14.63 -16.91 5.29
CA ASP A 126 -14.41 -18.12 6.07
C ASP A 126 -13.50 -19.14 5.35
N GLY A 127 -12.48 -19.61 6.08
CA GLY A 127 -11.44 -20.52 5.61
C GLY A 127 -10.26 -19.85 4.92
N TRP A 128 -10.23 -18.52 4.80
CA TRP A 128 -9.11 -17.77 4.22
C TRP A 128 -8.40 -16.99 5.32
N SER A 129 -7.07 -17.10 5.36
CA SER A 129 -6.22 -16.29 6.22
C SER A 129 -4.92 -15.93 5.51
N LEU A 130 -4.37 -14.77 5.87
CA LEU A 130 -2.99 -14.49 5.56
C LEU A 130 -2.08 -15.25 6.54
N PRO A 131 -0.88 -15.69 6.09
CA PRO A 131 0.15 -16.11 7.03
C PRO A 131 0.49 -14.96 7.98
N SER A 132 0.96 -15.30 9.18
CA SER A 132 1.46 -14.29 10.12
C SER A 132 2.57 -13.48 9.47
N MET A 133 2.51 -12.15 9.64
CA MET A 133 3.62 -11.28 9.28
C MET A 133 4.86 -11.66 10.13
N PRO A 134 6.09 -11.53 9.58
CA PRO A 134 7.33 -11.85 10.29
C PRO A 134 7.52 -11.08 11.59
#